data_AF-A0A521Q1L2-F1
#
_entry.id   AF-A0A521Q1L2-F1
#
_cell.length_a   1.000
_cell.length_b   1.000
_cell.length_c   1.000
_cell.angle_alpha   90.00
_cell.angle_beta   90.00
_cell.angle_gamma   90.00
#
_symmetry.space_group_name_H-M   'P 1'
#
loop_
_entity.id
_entity.type
_entity.pdbx_description
1 polymer ?
#
loop_
_entity_poly.entity_id
_entity_poly.type
_entity_poly.pdbx_seq_one_letter_code
_entity_poly.pdbx_strand_id
1 'polypeptide(L)'
;MDNSTKYYAKGTTAENLRTLLEFWLLLMAEAEESRLGMLEDKAKLLGDDVEPFAWCYLYELPIRDHLNLALAGIAQNLDGILDLQQMVLWLKQLAVAPSQASEIPKVATQVGQHFEAMDTPSKELAEKMRPHLAEIFGNAWSMVNTLRCVLYHGCFLNELIERIRVGDDKALFDAIRIDSTVICCLSVSNRISKAALLQDNSFFAKLKAAINGKMAKREQANFQKMRLVFEVLHEAGANRLSDAQLQELFVDELKLYSGNAKGGGNAKALRKFADTYMKKNATI
;
A
#
# COMPACT_ATOMS: atom_id res chain seq x y z
N MET A 1 21.14 26.79 -19.62
CA MET A 1 20.12 25.89 -20.17
C MET A 1 18.88 26.12 -19.35
N ASP A 2 17.79 26.48 -20.01
CA ASP A 2 16.51 26.77 -19.35
C ASP A 2 16.00 25.49 -18.70
N ASN A 3 16.04 25.44 -17.36
CA ASN A 3 15.63 24.27 -16.57
C ASN A 3 14.11 24.30 -16.44
N SER A 4 13.41 24.16 -17.57
CA SER A 4 11.95 24.10 -17.57
C SER A 4 11.52 22.86 -16.78
N THR A 5 10.83 23.07 -15.66
CA THR A 5 10.27 21.99 -14.84
C THR A 5 9.44 21.04 -15.70
N LYS A 6 9.84 19.78 -15.77
CA LYS A 6 9.14 18.75 -16.56
C LYS A 6 8.05 18.08 -15.74
N TYR A 7 6.90 17.92 -16.36
CA TYR A 7 5.72 17.29 -15.78
C TYR A 7 5.40 15.98 -16.50
N TYR A 8 5.18 14.92 -15.71
CA TYR A 8 4.88 13.57 -16.20
C TYR A 8 3.38 13.23 -16.12
N ALA A 9 2.63 13.83 -15.19
CA ALA A 9 1.17 13.68 -15.05
C ALA A 9 0.58 14.77 -14.14
N LYS A 10 -0.46 15.53 -14.54
CA LYS A 10 -1.16 16.54 -13.70
C LYS A 10 -0.28 17.28 -12.66
N GLY A 11 0.81 17.92 -13.09
CA GLY A 11 1.69 18.65 -12.17
C GLY A 11 2.73 17.81 -11.40
N THR A 12 2.73 16.49 -11.57
CA THR A 12 3.73 15.55 -11.03
C THR A 12 5.06 15.70 -11.75
N THR A 13 6.11 16.02 -11.00
CA THR A 13 7.49 16.13 -11.45
C THR A 13 8.34 14.94 -10.96
N ALA A 14 9.56 14.80 -11.47
CA ALA A 14 10.51 13.82 -10.94
C ALA A 14 10.80 14.06 -9.44
N GLU A 15 10.83 15.32 -9.01
CA GLU A 15 11.08 15.65 -7.60
C GLU A 15 9.94 15.18 -6.70
N ASN A 16 8.69 15.38 -7.12
CA ASN A 16 7.54 14.88 -6.36
C ASN A 16 7.59 13.35 -6.20
N LEU A 17 8.04 12.64 -7.23
CA LEU A 17 8.20 11.20 -7.19
C LEU A 17 9.35 10.78 -6.26
N ARG A 18 10.48 11.51 -6.22
CA ARG A 18 11.56 11.24 -5.25
C ARG A 18 11.07 11.40 -3.81
N THR A 19 10.39 12.51 -3.52
CA THR A 19 9.79 12.77 -2.22
C THR A 19 8.88 11.63 -1.78
N LEU A 20 8.02 11.15 -2.68
CA LEU A 20 7.14 10.02 -2.39
C LEU A 20 7.92 8.73 -2.14
N LEU A 21 8.96 8.44 -2.93
CA LEU A 21 9.79 7.24 -2.77
C LEU A 21 10.54 7.24 -1.43
N GLU A 22 11.00 8.40 -0.97
CA GLU A 22 11.66 8.57 0.33
C GLU A 22 10.66 8.39 1.47
N PHE A 23 9.52 9.08 1.39
CA PHE A 23 8.44 8.93 2.37
C PHE A 23 7.98 7.47 2.49
N TRP A 24 7.89 6.76 1.36
CA TRP A 24 7.50 5.36 1.37
C TRP A 24 8.42 4.47 2.20
N LEU A 25 9.74 4.69 2.10
CA LEU A 25 10.71 3.91 2.88
C LEU A 25 10.53 4.17 4.38
N LEU A 26 10.26 5.42 4.76
CA LEU A 26 9.95 5.78 6.14
C LEU A 26 8.66 5.09 6.61
N LEU A 27 7.57 5.23 5.86
CA LEU A 27 6.27 4.62 6.18
C LEU A 27 6.37 3.10 6.41
N MET A 28 7.12 2.40 5.56
CA MET A 28 7.29 0.96 5.71
C MET A 28 8.14 0.57 6.93
N ALA A 29 9.14 1.38 7.27
CA ALA A 29 9.95 1.17 8.46
C ALA A 29 9.12 1.39 9.74
N GLU A 30 8.39 2.52 9.81
CA GLU A 30 7.49 2.86 10.91
C GLU A 30 6.39 1.81 11.11
N ALA A 31 5.80 1.31 10.02
CA ALA A 31 4.78 0.27 10.10
C ALA A 31 5.34 -1.04 10.66
N GLU A 32 6.56 -1.42 10.27
CA GLU A 32 7.20 -2.64 10.78
C GLU A 32 7.63 -2.49 12.23
N GLU A 33 8.17 -1.33 12.62
CA GLU A 33 8.50 -1.02 14.01
C GLU A 33 7.25 -1.06 14.90
N SER A 34 6.16 -0.40 14.47
CA SER A 34 4.87 -0.43 15.17
C SER A 34 4.35 -1.86 15.35
N ARG A 35 4.46 -2.70 14.31
CA ARG A 35 4.07 -4.11 14.37
C ARG A 35 4.91 -4.89 15.38
N LEU A 36 6.23 -4.70 15.37
CA LEU A 36 7.13 -5.38 16.30
C LEU A 36 6.86 -4.95 17.75
N GLY A 37 6.70 -3.66 18.00
CA GLY A 37 6.33 -3.14 19.31
C GLY A 37 5.00 -3.71 19.81
N MET A 38 3.98 -3.80 18.94
CA MET A 38 2.72 -4.45 19.30
C MET A 38 2.84 -5.93 19.65
N LEU A 39 3.76 -6.66 19.02
CA LEU A 39 4.00 -8.06 19.34
C LEU A 39 4.75 -8.24 20.66
N GLU A 40 5.73 -7.38 20.93
CA GLU A 40 6.51 -7.37 22.17
C GLU A 40 5.61 -7.05 23.37
N ASP A 41 4.76 -6.04 23.24
CA ASP A 41 3.86 -5.57 24.30
C ASP A 41 2.43 -6.12 24.21
N LYS A 42 2.19 -7.20 23.44
CA LYS A 42 0.83 -7.69 23.13
C LYS A 42 -0.05 -7.90 24.37
N ALA A 43 0.50 -8.46 25.44
CA ALA A 43 -0.26 -8.78 26.65
C ALA A 43 -0.65 -7.50 27.41
N LYS A 44 0.19 -6.46 27.33
CA LYS A 44 -0.06 -5.15 27.92
C LYS A 44 -1.04 -4.33 27.08
N LEU A 45 -0.88 -4.35 25.76
CA LEU A 45 -1.66 -3.53 24.84
C LEU A 45 -3.04 -4.12 24.55
N LEU A 46 -3.13 -5.43 24.36
CA LEU A 46 -4.39 -6.08 23.98
C LEU A 46 -5.06 -6.72 25.21
N GLY A 47 -4.29 -7.18 26.18
CA GLY A 47 -4.81 -7.98 27.30
C GLY A 47 -5.20 -9.39 26.85
N ASP A 48 -5.65 -10.20 27.81
CA ASP A 48 -6.19 -11.55 27.55
C ASP A 48 -7.67 -11.49 27.11
N ASP A 49 -8.31 -10.33 27.29
CA ASP A 49 -9.73 -10.05 27.03
C ASP A 49 -9.99 -9.36 25.68
N VAL A 50 -8.97 -9.23 24.81
CA VAL A 50 -9.14 -8.62 23.49
C VAL A 50 -10.19 -9.39 22.68
N GLU A 51 -11.18 -8.66 22.16
CA GLU A 51 -12.15 -9.27 21.27
C GLU A 51 -11.48 -9.77 19.99
N PRO A 52 -11.92 -10.91 19.42
CA PRO A 52 -11.46 -11.33 18.11
C PRO A 52 -11.70 -10.22 17.08
N PHE A 53 -10.66 -9.89 16.32
CA PHE A 53 -10.70 -8.84 15.32
C PHE A 53 -10.19 -9.37 13.98
N ALA A 54 -10.66 -8.75 12.90
CA ALA A 54 -10.24 -9.05 11.54
C ALA A 54 -10.26 -7.76 10.73
N TRP A 55 -9.32 -7.60 9.80
CA TRP A 55 -9.29 -6.45 8.88
C TRP A 55 -9.38 -6.87 7.41
N CYS A 56 -9.30 -8.17 7.13
CA CYS A 56 -9.29 -8.70 5.77
C CYS A 56 -10.51 -8.30 4.93
N TYR A 57 -11.66 -8.05 5.57
CA TYR A 57 -12.87 -7.60 4.90
C TYR A 57 -12.68 -6.24 4.21
N LEU A 58 -11.76 -5.41 4.70
CA LEU A 58 -11.43 -4.12 4.10
C LEU A 58 -10.84 -4.28 2.70
N TYR A 59 -10.18 -5.40 2.42
CA TYR A 59 -9.61 -5.70 1.10
C TYR A 59 -10.66 -5.97 0.03
N GLU A 60 -11.91 -6.23 0.41
CA GLU A 60 -13.02 -6.39 -0.54
C GLU A 60 -13.56 -5.05 -1.04
N LEU A 61 -13.20 -3.95 -0.37
CA LEU A 61 -13.68 -2.60 -0.67
C LEU A 61 -12.82 -1.93 -1.74
N PRO A 62 -13.41 -1.12 -2.63
CA PRO A 62 -12.65 -0.19 -3.46
C PRO A 62 -11.72 0.67 -2.61
N ILE A 63 -10.54 1.03 -3.12
CA ILE A 63 -9.48 1.73 -2.36
C ILE A 63 -9.97 2.99 -1.64
N ARG A 64 -10.89 3.76 -2.24
CA ARG A 64 -11.47 4.96 -1.62
C ARG A 64 -12.33 4.64 -0.41
N ASP A 65 -13.13 3.59 -0.51
CA ASP A 65 -14.01 3.15 0.57
C ASP A 65 -13.21 2.50 1.69
N HIS A 66 -12.16 1.73 1.34
CA HIS A 66 -11.19 1.22 2.30
C HIS A 66 -10.53 2.36 3.08
N LEU A 67 -9.98 3.36 2.39
CA LEU A 67 -9.36 4.52 3.03
C LEU A 67 -10.33 5.26 3.95
N ASN A 68 -11.55 5.54 3.48
CA ASN A 68 -12.56 6.25 4.27
C ASN A 68 -12.93 5.48 5.54
N LEU A 69 -13.14 4.16 5.43
CA LEU A 69 -13.50 3.32 6.57
C LEU A 69 -12.33 3.18 7.56
N ALA A 70 -11.11 2.99 7.07
CA ALA A 70 -9.92 2.93 7.90
C ALA A 70 -9.70 4.24 8.68
N LEU A 71 -9.82 5.39 8.00
CA LEU A 71 -9.68 6.70 8.65
C LEU A 71 -10.81 6.98 9.65
N ALA A 72 -12.05 6.62 9.32
CA ALA A 72 -13.18 6.78 10.22
C ALA A 72 -13.02 5.92 11.49
N GLY A 73 -12.60 4.66 11.33
CA GLY A 73 -12.32 3.77 12.47
C GLY A 73 -11.17 4.27 13.33
N ILE A 74 -10.10 4.78 12.72
CA ILE A 74 -8.99 5.41 13.46
C ILE A 74 -9.50 6.64 14.23
N ALA A 75 -10.22 7.56 13.59
CA ALA A 75 -10.69 8.79 14.21
C ALA A 75 -11.70 8.53 15.34
N GLN A 76 -12.63 7.59 15.16
CA GLN A 76 -13.62 7.24 16.19
C GLN A 76 -12.96 6.62 17.42
N ASN A 77 -11.97 5.75 17.21
CA ASN A 77 -11.33 5.01 18.30
C ASN A 77 -10.15 5.76 18.96
N LEU A 78 -9.65 6.82 18.32
CA LEU A 78 -8.65 7.75 18.89
C LEU A 78 -9.27 9.04 19.44
N ASP A 79 -10.58 9.04 19.71
CA ASP A 79 -11.26 10.18 20.34
C ASP A 79 -10.59 10.56 21.68
N GLY A 80 -10.17 11.83 21.79
CA GLY A 80 -9.36 12.34 22.91
C GLY A 80 -7.84 12.30 22.69
N ILE A 81 -7.35 11.62 21.66
CA ILE A 81 -5.95 11.63 21.20
C ILE A 81 -5.81 12.40 19.89
N LEU A 82 -6.70 12.14 18.95
CA LEU A 82 -6.64 12.69 17.61
C LEU A 82 -7.99 13.30 17.23
N ASP A 83 -8.01 14.62 17.10
CA ASP A 83 -9.20 15.32 16.63
C ASP A 83 -9.46 15.04 15.15
N LEU A 84 -10.70 14.66 14.84
CA LEU A 84 -11.14 14.39 13.47
C LEU A 84 -10.99 15.63 12.58
N GLN A 85 -11.21 16.85 13.10
CA GLN A 85 -11.03 18.04 12.27
C GLN A 85 -9.56 18.23 11.91
N GLN A 86 -8.65 17.99 12.85
CA GLN A 86 -7.21 18.03 12.60
C GLN A 86 -6.79 17.02 11.53
N MET A 87 -7.29 15.77 11.57
CA MET A 87 -7.06 14.80 10.50
C MET A 87 -7.57 15.29 9.14
N VAL A 88 -8.79 15.85 9.11
CA VAL A 88 -9.38 16.40 7.89
C VAL A 88 -8.55 17.57 7.34
N LEU A 89 -7.95 18.40 8.20
CA LEU A 89 -7.06 19.49 7.78
C LEU A 89 -5.79 18.95 7.10
N TRP A 90 -5.16 17.92 7.68
CA TRP A 90 -4.00 17.27 7.06
C TRP A 90 -4.35 16.65 5.70
N LEU A 91 -5.48 15.95 5.61
CA LEU A 91 -5.94 15.35 4.35
C LEU A 91 -6.28 16.42 3.30
N LYS A 92 -6.91 17.53 3.70
CA LYS A 92 -7.17 18.67 2.81
C LYS A 92 -5.88 19.28 2.30
N GLN A 93 -4.86 19.41 3.16
CA GLN A 93 -3.55 19.94 2.75
C GLN A 93 -2.92 19.08 1.65
N LEU A 94 -3.00 17.74 1.77
CA LEU A 94 -2.56 16.84 0.71
C LEU A 94 -3.42 17.00 -0.56
N ALA A 95 -4.75 17.03 -0.42
CA ALA A 95 -5.68 17.02 -1.55
C ALA A 95 -5.62 18.27 -2.44
N VAL A 96 -5.33 19.44 -1.87
CA VAL A 96 -5.28 20.71 -2.62
C VAL A 96 -3.95 20.97 -3.32
N ALA A 97 -2.91 20.21 -3.00
CA ALA A 97 -1.60 20.38 -3.62
C ALA A 97 -1.57 19.81 -5.05
N PRO A 98 -1.03 20.54 -6.05
CA PRO A 98 -1.06 20.13 -7.45
C PRO A 98 -0.54 18.71 -7.74
N SER A 99 0.49 18.26 -7.02
CA SER A 99 1.03 16.89 -7.14
C SER A 99 0.73 16.00 -5.94
N GLN A 100 0.06 16.52 -4.90
CA GLN A 100 -0.20 15.91 -3.57
C GLN A 100 1.06 15.47 -2.81
N ALA A 101 1.97 14.75 -3.46
CA ALA A 101 3.23 14.24 -2.97
C ALA A 101 4.19 15.31 -2.45
N SER A 102 4.13 16.55 -2.94
CA SER A 102 4.97 17.65 -2.41
C SER A 102 4.65 18.02 -0.97
N GLU A 103 3.41 17.83 -0.52
CA GLU A 103 2.99 18.17 0.84
C GLU A 103 3.18 17.02 1.83
N ILE A 104 3.46 15.80 1.35
CA ILE A 104 3.60 14.61 2.19
C ILE A 104 4.61 14.82 3.32
N PRO A 105 5.85 15.30 3.08
CA PRO A 105 6.81 15.47 4.17
C PRO A 105 6.31 16.43 5.24
N LYS A 106 5.68 17.54 4.83
CA LYS A 106 5.17 18.55 5.75
C LYS A 106 4.02 18.00 6.59
N VAL A 107 3.08 17.29 5.97
CA VAL A 107 1.98 16.65 6.70
C VAL A 107 2.50 15.56 7.63
N ALA A 108 3.45 14.73 7.19
CA ALA A 108 4.09 13.73 8.03
C ALA A 108 4.80 14.36 9.25
N THR A 109 5.51 15.47 9.06
CA THR A 109 6.11 16.24 10.16
C THR A 109 5.05 16.78 11.12
N GLN A 110 3.93 17.33 10.62
CA GLN A 110 2.84 17.81 11.46
C GLN A 110 2.20 16.69 12.28
N VAL A 111 2.01 15.51 11.68
CA VAL A 111 1.50 14.32 12.37
C VAL A 111 2.47 13.88 13.46
N GLY A 112 3.77 13.80 13.16
CA GLY A 112 4.79 13.44 14.15
C GLY A 112 4.83 14.44 15.32
N GLN A 113 4.87 15.73 15.02
CA GLN A 113 4.85 16.80 16.03
C GLN A 113 3.59 16.77 16.88
N HIS A 114 2.42 16.41 16.31
CA HIS A 114 1.19 16.24 17.09
C HIS A 114 1.38 15.17 18.16
N PHE A 115 1.86 13.98 17.79
CA PHE A 115 2.06 12.89 18.75
C PHE A 115 3.23 13.13 19.72
N GLU A 116 4.29 13.82 19.30
CA GLU A 116 5.41 14.19 20.19
C GLU A 116 5.00 15.24 21.24
N ALA A 117 4.11 16.16 20.89
CA ALA A 117 3.62 17.20 21.80
C ALA A 117 2.53 16.69 22.75
N MET A 118 2.01 15.48 22.53
CA MET A 118 1.03 14.89 23.43
C MET A 118 1.68 14.42 24.72
N ASP A 119 1.08 14.81 25.85
CA ASP A 119 1.38 14.20 27.13
C ASP A 119 1.06 12.69 27.08
N THR A 120 1.74 11.92 27.93
CA THR A 120 1.41 10.51 28.11
C THR A 120 -0.09 10.36 28.39
N PRO A 121 -0.82 9.52 27.64
CA PRO A 121 -2.25 9.34 27.85
C PRO A 121 -2.54 9.03 29.32
N SER A 122 -3.59 9.65 29.87
CA SER A 122 -4.04 9.32 31.23
C SER A 122 -4.38 7.83 31.31
N LYS A 123 -4.28 7.24 32.51
CA LYS A 123 -4.63 5.84 32.72
C LYS A 123 -6.06 5.54 32.26
N GLU A 124 -6.99 6.45 32.54
CA GLU A 124 -8.40 6.34 32.11
C GLU A 124 -8.53 6.32 30.58
N LEU A 125 -7.83 7.20 29.88
CA LEU A 125 -7.83 7.23 28.42
C LEU A 125 -7.20 5.96 27.83
N ALA A 126 -6.09 5.51 28.39
CA ALA A 126 -5.45 4.26 27.98
C ALA A 126 -6.39 3.05 28.17
N GLU A 127 -7.10 2.98 29.31
CA GLU A 127 -8.08 1.92 29.58
C GLU A 127 -9.28 1.98 28.63
N LYS A 128 -9.77 3.19 28.29
CA LYS A 128 -10.84 3.40 27.30
C LYS A 128 -10.42 2.96 25.89
N MET A 129 -9.17 3.22 25.50
CA MET A 129 -8.67 2.89 24.16
C MET A 129 -8.28 1.43 23.99
N ARG A 130 -7.84 0.78 25.07
CA ARG A 130 -7.33 -0.59 25.07
C ARG A 130 -8.18 -1.58 24.25
N PRO A 131 -9.53 -1.62 24.39
CA PRO A 131 -10.37 -2.54 23.62
C PRO A 131 -10.33 -2.31 22.10
N HIS A 132 -10.03 -1.09 21.67
CA HIS A 132 -10.07 -0.68 20.27
C HIS A 132 -8.69 -0.72 19.59
N LEU A 133 -7.59 -0.92 20.34
CA LEU A 133 -6.23 -0.91 19.79
C LEU A 133 -6.05 -1.94 18.67
N ALA A 134 -6.66 -3.12 18.83
CA ALA A 134 -6.64 -4.17 17.82
C ALA A 134 -7.30 -3.74 16.50
N GLU A 135 -8.44 -3.05 16.59
CA GLU A 135 -9.17 -2.53 15.44
C GLU A 135 -8.42 -1.39 14.76
N ILE A 136 -7.92 -0.42 15.54
CA ILE A 136 -7.08 0.68 15.04
C ILE A 136 -5.88 0.13 14.28
N PHE A 137 -5.18 -0.83 14.89
CA PHE A 137 -4.05 -1.48 14.25
C PHE A 137 -4.47 -2.23 12.99
N GLY A 138 -5.56 -3.02 13.03
CA GLY A 138 -6.07 -3.72 11.86
C GLY A 138 -6.39 -2.78 10.69
N ASN A 139 -7.02 -1.64 10.98
CA ASN A 139 -7.32 -0.60 10.00
C ASN A 139 -6.03 -0.03 9.38
N ALA A 140 -5.06 0.38 10.21
CA ALA A 140 -3.77 0.89 9.72
C ALA A 140 -2.98 -0.18 8.93
N TRP A 141 -2.91 -1.40 9.46
CA TRP A 141 -2.18 -2.52 8.88
C TRP A 141 -2.77 -2.96 7.55
N SER A 142 -4.11 -2.93 7.42
CA SER A 142 -4.77 -3.20 6.15
C SER A 142 -4.36 -2.19 5.07
N MET A 143 -4.25 -0.90 5.41
CA MET A 143 -3.76 0.12 4.48
C MET A 143 -2.31 -0.13 4.10
N VAL A 144 -1.45 -0.45 5.07
CA VAL A 144 -0.03 -0.81 4.80
C VAL A 144 0.06 -1.99 3.85
N ASN A 145 -0.76 -3.03 4.00
CA ASN A 145 -0.75 -4.19 3.10
C ASN A 145 -1.31 -3.87 1.72
N THR A 146 -2.34 -3.03 1.62
CA THR A 146 -2.85 -2.52 0.34
C THR A 146 -1.78 -1.74 -0.41
N LEU A 147 -1.05 -0.88 0.29
CA LEU A 147 0.11 -0.14 -0.22
C LEU A 147 1.27 -1.08 -0.60
N ARG A 148 1.57 -2.07 0.24
CA ARG A 148 2.55 -3.11 -0.06
C ARG A 148 2.18 -3.85 -1.35
N CYS A 149 0.91 -4.13 -1.59
CA CYS A 149 0.47 -4.77 -2.83
C CYS A 149 0.94 -4.01 -4.08
N VAL A 150 0.91 -2.67 -4.07
CA VAL A 150 1.43 -1.83 -5.16
C VAL A 150 2.90 -2.10 -5.42
N LEU A 151 3.74 -2.23 -4.38
CA LEU A 151 5.16 -2.50 -4.54
C LEU A 151 5.47 -3.86 -5.19
N TYR A 152 4.66 -4.87 -4.93
CA TYR A 152 4.92 -6.24 -5.37
C TYR A 152 4.17 -6.60 -6.65
N HIS A 153 2.98 -6.01 -6.86
CA HIS A 153 2.05 -6.37 -7.92
C HIS A 153 1.63 -5.18 -8.80
N GLY A 154 1.96 -3.94 -8.41
CA GLY A 154 1.61 -2.72 -9.16
C GLY A 154 0.10 -2.53 -9.32
N CYS A 155 -0.63 -2.80 -8.25
CA CYS A 155 -2.07 -2.61 -8.09
C CYS A 155 -2.39 -2.68 -6.58
N PHE A 156 -3.54 -2.14 -6.18
CA PHE A 156 -4.06 -2.26 -4.83
C PHE A 156 -4.57 -3.68 -4.54
N LEU A 157 -4.69 -4.03 -3.25
CA LEU A 157 -5.09 -5.38 -2.86
C LEU A 157 -6.54 -5.69 -3.30
N ASN A 158 -7.43 -4.69 -3.31
CA ASN A 158 -8.81 -4.86 -3.79
C ASN A 158 -8.89 -5.25 -5.27
N GLU A 159 -7.97 -4.77 -6.11
CA GLU A 159 -7.92 -5.15 -7.53
C GLU A 159 -7.50 -6.62 -7.70
N LEU A 160 -6.67 -7.15 -6.81
CA LEU A 160 -6.44 -8.59 -6.76
C LEU A 160 -7.72 -9.32 -6.37
N ILE A 161 -8.46 -8.83 -5.38
CA ILE A 161 -9.75 -9.41 -4.97
C ILE A 161 -10.77 -9.40 -6.12
N GLU A 162 -10.87 -8.30 -6.87
CA GLU A 162 -11.74 -8.21 -8.06
C GLU A 162 -11.38 -9.26 -9.12
N ARG A 163 -10.09 -9.48 -9.37
CA ARG A 163 -9.63 -10.53 -10.28
C ARG A 163 -9.96 -11.95 -9.77
N ILE A 164 -9.92 -12.16 -8.46
CA ILE A 164 -10.33 -13.44 -7.84
C ILE A 164 -11.81 -13.71 -8.09
N ARG A 165 -12.67 -12.68 -8.01
CA ARG A 165 -14.13 -12.82 -8.27
C ARG A 165 -14.41 -13.35 -9.68
N VAL A 166 -13.55 -13.05 -10.65
CA VAL A 166 -13.67 -13.55 -12.04
C VAL A 166 -12.84 -14.82 -12.31
N GLY A 167 -12.29 -15.46 -11.27
CA GLY A 167 -11.64 -16.77 -11.36
C GLY A 167 -10.11 -16.74 -11.54
N ASP A 168 -9.44 -15.62 -11.28
CA ASP A 168 -7.98 -15.54 -11.33
C ASP A 168 -7.31 -16.11 -10.07
N ASP A 169 -7.03 -17.42 -10.08
CA ASP A 169 -6.30 -18.09 -8.99
C ASP A 169 -4.90 -17.51 -8.74
N LYS A 170 -4.26 -16.94 -9.76
CA LYS A 170 -2.95 -16.31 -9.57
C LYS A 170 -3.09 -15.06 -8.71
N ALA A 171 -4.13 -14.25 -8.93
CA ALA A 171 -4.44 -13.10 -8.07
C ALA A 171 -4.69 -13.53 -6.62
N LEU A 172 -5.38 -14.67 -6.41
CA LEU A 172 -5.60 -15.25 -5.08
C LEU A 172 -4.28 -15.56 -4.37
N PHE A 173 -3.40 -16.31 -5.02
CA PHE A 173 -2.12 -16.67 -4.41
C PHE A 173 -1.21 -15.45 -4.23
N ASP A 174 -1.30 -14.46 -5.12
CA ASP A 174 -0.58 -13.21 -5.01
C ASP A 174 -1.07 -12.40 -3.79
N ALA A 175 -2.38 -12.28 -3.57
CA ALA A 175 -2.95 -11.57 -2.43
C ALA A 175 -2.62 -12.24 -1.08
N ILE A 176 -2.69 -13.57 -1.01
CA ILE A 176 -2.32 -14.34 0.20
C ILE A 176 -0.85 -14.15 0.60
N ARG A 177 0.04 -13.93 -0.38
CA ARG A 177 1.46 -13.64 -0.09
C ARG A 177 1.67 -12.24 0.47
N ILE A 178 0.78 -11.30 0.19
CA ILE A 178 0.79 -9.97 0.83
C ILE A 178 0.31 -10.11 2.28
N ASP A 179 -0.86 -10.72 2.47
CA ASP A 179 -1.46 -10.95 3.78
C ASP A 179 -2.24 -12.26 3.79
N SER A 180 -1.85 -13.19 4.66
CA SER A 180 -2.52 -14.49 4.78
C SER A 180 -3.96 -14.39 5.30
N THR A 181 -4.35 -13.30 5.98
CA THR A 181 -5.73 -13.10 6.46
C THR A 181 -6.74 -12.96 5.31
N VAL A 182 -6.28 -12.69 4.09
CA VAL A 182 -7.07 -12.66 2.86
C VAL A 182 -7.88 -13.94 2.63
N ILE A 183 -7.49 -15.07 3.22
CA ILE A 183 -8.29 -16.32 3.16
C ILE A 183 -9.71 -16.15 3.71
N CYS A 184 -9.92 -15.18 4.60
CA CYS A 184 -11.21 -14.87 5.22
C CYS A 184 -12.05 -13.90 4.37
N CYS A 185 -11.50 -13.29 3.31
CA CYS A 185 -12.28 -12.52 2.34
C CYS A 185 -13.32 -13.42 1.66
N LEU A 186 -14.56 -12.94 1.50
CA LEU A 186 -15.67 -13.72 0.94
C LEU A 186 -15.36 -14.25 -0.47
N SER A 187 -14.72 -13.44 -1.31
CA SER A 187 -14.32 -13.83 -2.67
C SER A 187 -13.34 -15.00 -2.67
N VAL A 188 -12.42 -15.02 -1.70
CA VAL A 188 -11.38 -16.02 -1.55
C VAL A 188 -11.92 -17.30 -0.92
N SER A 189 -12.71 -17.17 0.15
CA SER A 189 -13.33 -18.29 0.82
C SER A 189 -14.29 -19.03 -0.12
N ASN A 190 -15.06 -18.33 -0.94
CA ASN A 190 -15.89 -18.94 -1.99
C ASN A 190 -15.07 -19.78 -2.98
N ARG A 191 -13.92 -19.26 -3.42
CA ARG A 191 -13.02 -20.00 -4.33
C ARG A 191 -12.39 -21.22 -3.66
N ILE A 192 -12.00 -21.12 -2.39
CA ILE A 192 -11.47 -22.24 -1.59
C ILE A 192 -12.54 -23.32 -1.41
N SER A 193 -13.77 -22.94 -1.03
CA SER A 193 -14.92 -23.85 -0.90
C SER A 193 -15.22 -24.60 -2.19
N LYS A 194 -15.16 -23.91 -3.35
CA LYS A 194 -15.30 -24.55 -4.66
C LYS A 194 -14.18 -25.57 -4.93
N ALA A 195 -12.92 -25.24 -4.61
CA ALA A 195 -11.81 -26.20 -4.74
C ALA A 195 -11.98 -27.42 -3.84
N ALA A 196 -12.47 -27.22 -2.61
CA ALA A 196 -12.75 -28.31 -1.67
C ALA A 196 -13.80 -29.27 -2.22
N LEU A 197 -14.93 -28.75 -2.69
CA LEU A 197 -16.01 -29.53 -3.29
C LEU A 197 -15.54 -30.35 -4.50
N LEU A 198 -14.69 -29.75 -5.35
CA LEU A 198 -14.16 -30.38 -6.56
C LEU A 198 -12.90 -31.23 -6.32
N GLN A 199 -12.44 -31.34 -5.07
CA GLN A 199 -11.21 -32.04 -4.71
C GLN A 199 -9.98 -31.59 -5.54
N ASP A 200 -9.86 -30.29 -5.77
CA ASP A 200 -8.76 -29.70 -6.56
C ASP A 200 -7.45 -29.69 -5.76
N ASN A 201 -6.79 -30.84 -5.70
CA ASN A 201 -5.53 -31.04 -4.99
C ASN A 201 -4.41 -30.10 -5.49
N SER A 202 -4.46 -29.72 -6.78
CA SER A 202 -3.48 -28.83 -7.38
C SER A 202 -3.60 -27.40 -6.84
N PHE A 203 -4.83 -26.94 -6.62
CA PHE A 203 -5.13 -25.67 -5.98
C PHE A 203 -4.64 -25.66 -4.54
N PHE A 204 -4.94 -26.68 -3.74
CA PHE A 204 -4.50 -26.75 -2.34
C PHE A 204 -2.98 -26.79 -2.19
N ALA A 205 -2.27 -27.46 -3.09
CA ALA A 205 -0.81 -27.43 -3.12
C ALA A 205 -0.27 -26.00 -3.34
N LYS A 206 -0.87 -25.25 -4.27
CA LYS A 206 -0.50 -23.85 -4.54
C LYS A 206 -0.92 -22.91 -3.41
N LEU A 207 -2.08 -23.14 -2.78
CA LEU A 207 -2.54 -22.39 -1.61
C LEU A 207 -1.56 -22.54 -0.44
N LYS A 208 -1.18 -23.79 -0.12
CA LYS A 208 -0.16 -24.08 0.89
C LYS A 208 1.17 -23.40 0.56
N ALA A 209 1.58 -23.41 -0.71
CA ALA A 209 2.79 -22.74 -1.16
C ALA A 209 2.68 -21.20 -1.10
N ALA A 210 1.48 -20.62 -1.24
CA ALA A 210 1.26 -19.19 -1.08
C ALA A 210 1.37 -18.76 0.38
N ILE A 211 0.71 -19.48 1.30
CA ILE A 211 0.74 -19.21 2.74
C ILE A 211 2.17 -19.30 3.30
N ASN A 212 2.95 -20.30 2.86
CA ASN A 212 4.32 -20.51 3.35
C ASN A 212 5.39 -19.78 2.52
N GLY A 213 5.01 -19.16 1.40
CA GLY A 213 5.94 -18.66 0.40
C GLY A 213 6.53 -17.29 0.78
N LYS A 214 7.83 -17.11 0.54
CA LYS A 214 8.48 -15.80 0.63
C LYS A 214 8.35 -15.01 -0.68
N MET A 215 8.30 -13.68 -0.61
CA MET A 215 8.19 -12.80 -1.79
C MET A 215 9.52 -12.47 -2.50
N ALA A 216 10.62 -13.09 -2.07
CA ALA A 216 12.02 -12.85 -2.48
C ALA A 216 12.26 -12.44 -3.95
N LYS A 217 11.60 -13.07 -4.94
CA LYS A 217 11.81 -12.74 -6.37
C LYS A 217 11.34 -11.34 -6.77
N ARG A 218 10.43 -10.73 -6.00
CA ARG A 218 9.85 -9.42 -6.29
C ARG A 218 10.38 -8.31 -5.36
N GLU A 219 11.33 -8.64 -4.49
CA GLU A 219 11.96 -7.76 -3.50
C GLU A 219 13.08 -6.88 -4.04
N GLN A 220 13.39 -6.94 -5.34
CA GLN A 220 14.38 -6.03 -5.90
C GLN A 220 13.88 -4.59 -5.77
N ALA A 221 14.52 -3.84 -4.87
CA ALA A 221 14.07 -2.53 -4.39
C ALA A 221 13.76 -1.57 -5.55
N ASN A 222 14.61 -1.53 -6.58
CA ASN A 222 14.39 -0.66 -7.73
C ASN A 222 13.10 -1.00 -8.49
N PHE A 223 12.78 -2.27 -8.70
CA PHE A 223 11.53 -2.64 -9.37
C PHE A 223 10.29 -2.34 -8.53
N GLN A 224 10.39 -2.42 -7.20
CA GLN A 224 9.31 -2.01 -6.30
C GLN A 224 9.06 -0.49 -6.41
N LYS A 225 10.12 0.31 -6.35
CA LYS A 225 10.06 1.76 -6.56
C LYS A 225 9.48 2.11 -7.93
N MET A 226 9.87 1.39 -8.97
CA MET A 226 9.31 1.59 -10.31
C MET A 226 7.81 1.31 -10.37
N ARG A 227 7.33 0.23 -9.75
CA ARG A 227 5.88 -0.08 -9.70
C ARG A 227 5.10 1.03 -8.99
N LEU A 228 5.61 1.52 -7.86
CA LEU A 228 5.00 2.65 -7.15
C LEU A 228 4.92 3.90 -8.03
N VAL A 229 6.02 4.25 -8.73
CA VAL A 229 6.03 5.42 -9.64
C VAL A 229 5.01 5.24 -10.77
N PHE A 230 4.91 4.05 -11.37
CA PHE A 230 3.92 3.80 -12.43
C PHE A 230 2.48 3.92 -11.91
N GLU A 231 2.20 3.40 -10.72
CA GLU A 231 0.88 3.50 -10.09
C GLU A 231 0.50 4.96 -9.85
N VAL A 232 1.40 5.74 -9.27
CA VAL A 232 1.18 7.16 -8.98
C VAL A 232 0.94 7.97 -10.24
N LEU A 233 1.72 7.70 -11.29
CA LEU A 233 1.53 8.34 -12.58
C LEU A 233 0.19 7.96 -13.22
N HIS A 234 -0.21 6.70 -13.11
CA HIS A 234 -1.50 6.21 -13.61
C HIS A 234 -2.67 6.87 -12.87
N GLU A 235 -2.65 6.92 -11.54
CA GLU A 235 -3.65 7.63 -10.72
C GLU A 235 -3.69 9.14 -11.03
N ALA A 236 -2.53 9.73 -11.33
CA ALA A 236 -2.42 11.11 -11.83
C ALA A 236 -2.90 11.28 -13.30
N GLY A 237 -3.33 10.20 -13.96
CA GLY A 237 -3.92 10.20 -15.31
C GLY A 237 -2.92 10.03 -16.46
N ALA A 238 -1.65 9.72 -16.19
CA ALA A 238 -0.71 9.33 -17.22
C ALA A 238 -0.89 7.85 -17.57
N ASN A 239 -1.65 7.59 -18.64
CA ASN A 239 -1.88 6.23 -19.15
C ASN A 239 -0.70 5.70 -20.00
N ARG A 240 0.20 6.58 -20.45
CA ARG A 240 1.38 6.20 -21.23
C ARG A 240 2.46 7.29 -21.20
N LEU A 241 3.70 6.88 -20.99
CA LEU A 241 4.88 7.71 -21.26
C LEU A 241 5.53 7.31 -22.59
N SER A 242 6.14 8.26 -23.29
CA SER A 242 6.99 7.99 -24.47
C SER A 242 8.30 7.30 -24.07
N ASP A 243 9.03 6.70 -25.02
CA ASP A 243 10.31 6.03 -24.72
C ASP A 243 11.34 7.03 -24.18
N ALA A 244 11.34 8.26 -24.70
CA ALA A 244 12.18 9.35 -24.21
C ALA A 244 11.83 9.74 -22.77
N GLN A 245 10.54 9.87 -22.45
CA GLN A 245 10.08 10.17 -21.09
C GLN A 245 10.40 9.03 -20.11
N LEU A 246 10.31 7.77 -20.54
CA LEU A 246 10.70 6.64 -19.71
C LEU A 246 12.19 6.64 -19.41
N GLN A 247 13.02 6.84 -20.43
CA GLN A 247 14.47 6.94 -20.28
C GLN A 247 14.82 8.07 -19.32
N GLU A 248 14.31 9.27 -19.58
CA GLU A 248 14.57 10.45 -18.77
C GLU A 248 14.14 10.24 -17.30
N LEU A 249 12.90 9.79 -17.06
CA LEU A 249 12.40 9.62 -15.71
C LEU A 249 13.12 8.52 -14.93
N PHE A 250 13.22 7.31 -15.49
CA PHE A 250 13.65 6.13 -14.73
C PHE A 250 15.16 5.92 -14.73
N VAL A 251 15.88 6.44 -15.74
CA VAL A 251 17.34 6.30 -15.83
C VAL A 251 18.01 7.57 -15.36
N ASP A 252 17.64 8.73 -15.92
CA ASP A 252 18.40 9.96 -15.71
C ASP A 252 18.00 10.65 -14.40
N GLU A 253 16.70 10.83 -14.17
CA GLU A 253 16.15 11.54 -13.01
C GLU A 253 16.12 10.66 -11.74
N LEU A 254 15.41 9.53 -11.78
CA LEU A 254 15.19 8.69 -10.58
C LEU A 254 16.28 7.63 -10.36
N LYS A 255 17.10 7.34 -11.38
CA LYS A 255 18.19 6.35 -11.32
C LYS A 255 17.73 4.96 -10.83
N LEU A 256 16.49 4.60 -11.13
CA LEU A 256 15.90 3.31 -10.75
C LEU A 256 16.25 2.21 -11.74
N TYR A 257 16.70 2.57 -12.94
CA TYR A 257 17.01 1.61 -14.00
C TYR A 257 18.41 1.88 -14.56
N SER A 258 19.27 0.86 -14.63
CA SER A 258 20.61 1.00 -15.20
C SER A 258 20.67 0.35 -16.59
N GLY A 259 20.97 1.16 -17.60
CA GLY A 259 21.06 0.75 -19.00
C GLY A 259 22.27 -0.12 -19.36
N ASN A 260 22.89 -0.84 -18.40
CA ASN A 260 24.15 -1.56 -18.58
C ASN A 260 24.09 -3.07 -18.25
N ALA A 261 22.89 -3.67 -18.14
CA ALA A 261 22.79 -5.12 -18.06
C ALA A 261 23.35 -5.77 -19.34
N LYS A 262 24.33 -6.67 -19.20
CA LYS A 262 24.93 -7.47 -20.28
C LYS A 262 23.86 -8.30 -21.00
N GLY A 263 23.20 -7.71 -21.99
CA GLY A 263 22.11 -8.40 -22.69
C GLY A 263 21.29 -7.59 -23.68
N GLY A 264 21.74 -6.39 -24.10
CA GLY A 264 21.20 -5.68 -25.24
C GLY A 264 19.66 -5.58 -25.27
N GLY A 265 19.08 -4.70 -24.45
CA GLY A 265 17.63 -4.48 -24.48
C GLY A 265 17.08 -3.53 -23.41
N ASN A 266 17.79 -2.46 -23.05
CA ASN A 266 17.42 -1.66 -21.87
C ASN A 266 16.16 -0.80 -22.07
N ALA A 267 15.99 -0.14 -23.22
CA ALA A 267 14.76 0.61 -23.52
C ALA A 267 13.56 -0.33 -23.74
N LYS A 268 13.76 -1.45 -24.43
CA LYS A 268 12.69 -2.43 -24.71
C LYS A 268 12.20 -3.12 -23.44
N ALA A 269 13.10 -3.45 -22.51
CA ALA A 269 12.73 -4.03 -21.22
C ALA A 269 12.01 -3.02 -20.33
N LEU A 270 12.51 -1.77 -20.26
CA LEU A 270 11.83 -0.68 -19.54
C LEU A 270 10.43 -0.41 -20.12
N ARG A 271 10.29 -0.34 -21.45
CA ARG A 271 9.00 -0.23 -22.15
C ARG A 271 8.08 -1.41 -21.81
N LYS A 272 8.57 -2.65 -21.89
CA LYS A 272 7.76 -3.84 -21.54
C LYS A 272 7.28 -3.78 -20.09
N PHE A 273 8.13 -3.31 -19.18
CA PHE A 273 7.77 -3.12 -17.78
C PHE A 273 6.70 -2.03 -17.65
N ALA A 274 6.90 -0.85 -18.22
CA ALA A 274 5.91 0.24 -18.24
C ALA A 274 4.56 -0.21 -18.82
N ASP A 275 4.58 -0.90 -19.96
CA ASP A 275 3.37 -1.44 -20.59
C ASP A 275 2.63 -2.45 -19.70
N THR A 276 3.34 -3.19 -18.84
CA THR A 276 2.71 -4.16 -17.94
C THR A 276 1.85 -3.48 -16.87
N TYR A 277 2.26 -2.30 -16.40
CA TYR A 277 1.59 -1.60 -15.29
C TYR A 277 0.71 -0.45 -15.77
N MET A 278 1.13 0.29 -16.80
CA MET A 278 0.34 1.41 -17.33
C MET A 278 -0.81 0.97 -18.25
N LYS A 279 -0.72 -0.19 -18.93
CA LYS A 279 -1.83 -0.69 -19.80
C LYS A 279 -2.85 -1.52 -19.03
N LYS A 280 -2.45 -2.22 -17.97
CA LYS A 280 -3.38 -3.05 -17.18
C LYS A 280 -4.48 -2.23 -16.53
N ASN A 281 -4.18 -0.97 -16.21
CA ASN A 281 -5.11 -0.04 -15.60
C ASN A 281 -5.73 0.94 -16.64
N ALA A 282 -5.46 0.75 -17.93
CA ALA A 282 -6.04 1.54 -19.03
C ALA A 282 -7.33 0.92 -19.61
N THR A 283 -7.64 -0.31 -19.22
CA THR A 283 -8.91 -0.99 -19.52
C THR A 283 -9.78 -0.98 -18.27
N ILE A 284 -10.53 0.11 -18.10
CA ILE A 284 -11.82 0.14 -17.41
C ILE A 284 -12.87 0.44 -18.48
#